data_AF-A0A087D7W4-F1
#
_entry.id   AF-A0A087D7W4-F1
#
_cell.length_a   1.000
_cell.length_b   1.000
_cell.length_c   1.000
_cell.angle_alpha   90.00
_cell.angle_beta   90.00
_cell.angle_gamma   90.00
#
_symmetry.space_group_name_H-M   'P 1'
#
loop_
_entity.id
_entity.type
_entity.pdbx_description
1 polymer ?
#
loop_
_entity_poly.entity_id
_entity_poly.type
_entity_poly.pdbx_seq_one_letter_code
_entity_poly.pdbx_strand_id
1 'polypeptide(L)' 'MYLAGVSTRQVDDVAQLLWGDRMPSQTLSDKLRKVYADIDAWRERPLEQEYAYVFMDGVWHKRCWGGSVENVSVL' A
#
# COMPACT_ATOMS: atom_id res chain seq x y z
N MET A 1 7.39 -7.60 4.49
CA MET A 1 7.25 -8.32 3.20
C MET A 1 6.33 -7.58 2.23
N TYR A 2 5.08 -7.28 2.59
CA TYR A 2 4.18 -6.54 1.68
C TYR A 2 4.70 -5.14 1.27
N LEU A 3 5.28 -4.38 2.20
CA LEU A 3 5.94 -3.09 1.93
C LEU A 3 7.16 -3.20 1.00
N ALA A 4 7.74 -4.38 0.85
CA ALA A 4 8.83 -4.64 -0.10
C ALA A 4 8.32 -5.10 -1.48
N GLY A 5 7.01 -5.00 -1.73
CA GLY A 5 6.38 -5.38 -3.00
C GLY A 5 6.00 -6.86 -3.13
N VAL A 6 6.12 -7.65 -2.06
CA VAL A 6 5.73 -9.07 -2.07
C VAL A 6 4.20 -9.20 -2.08
N SER A 7 3.66 -9.97 -3.01
CA SER A 7 2.20 -10.16 -3.13
C SER A 7 1.60 -10.83 -1.90
N THR A 8 0.33 -10.58 -1.62
CA THR A 8 -0.38 -11.17 -0.45
C THR A 8 -0.41 -12.70 -0.48
N ARG A 9 -0.45 -13.31 -1.68
CA ARG A 9 -0.37 -14.78 -1.85
C ARG A 9 1.00 -15.31 -1.46
N GLN A 10 2.07 -14.67 -1.92
CA GLN A 10 3.43 -15.07 -1.54
C GLN A 10 3.68 -14.88 -0.04
N VAL A 11 3.10 -13.85 0.58
CA VAL A 11 3.16 -13.69 2.04
C VAL A 11 2.45 -14.83 2.76
N ASP A 12 1.30 -15.30 2.25
CA ASP A 12 0.58 -16.46 2.79
C ASP A 12 1.37 -17.77 2.61
N ASP A 13 1.93 -18.01 1.41
CA ASP A 13 2.76 -19.18 1.13
C ASP A 13 4.00 -19.24 2.04
N VAL A 14 4.67 -18.09 2.25
CA VAL A 14 5.81 -17.98 3.19
C VAL A 14 5.36 -18.20 4.64
N ALA A 15 4.19 -17.69 5.02
CA ALA A 15 3.67 -17.89 6.37
C ALA A 15 3.36 -19.37 6.65
N GLN A 16 2.74 -20.06 5.69
CA GLN A 16 2.46 -21.49 5.77
C GLN A 16 3.76 -22.31 5.83
N LEU A 17 4.76 -21.96 5.02
CA LEU A 17 6.04 -22.68 4.97
C LEU A 17 6.84 -22.54 6.27
N LEU A 18 6.86 -21.34 6.86
CA LEU A 18 7.69 -21.03 8.04
C LEU A 18 7.01 -21.35 9.38
N TRP A 19 5.69 -21.19 9.46
CA TRP A 19 4.95 -21.30 10.73
C TRP A 19 3.86 -22.38 10.72
N GLY A 20 3.64 -23.07 9.60
CA GLY A 20 2.70 -24.20 9.50
C GLY A 20 1.22 -23.81 9.50
N ASP A 21 0.90 -22.53 9.67
CA ASP A 21 -0.45 -21.98 9.65
C ASP A 21 -0.60 -20.98 8.49
N ARG A 22 -1.78 -20.99 7.85
CA ARG A 22 -2.07 -20.04 6.77
C ARG A 22 -2.46 -18.70 7.37
N MET A 23 -2.01 -17.62 6.73
CA MET A 23 -2.51 -16.28 7.01
C MET A 23 -3.39 -15.85 5.84
N PRO A 24 -4.72 -16.06 5.92
CA PRO A 24 -5.63 -15.70 4.84
C PRO A 24 -5.41 -14.25 4.41
N SER A 25 -5.47 -14.01 3.10
CA SER A 25 -5.32 -12.65 2.54
C SER A 25 -6.26 -11.64 3.18
N GLN A 26 -7.44 -12.08 3.66
CA GLN A 26 -8.39 -11.25 4.41
C GLN A 26 -7.80 -10.79 5.76
N THR A 27 -7.21 -11.69 6.53
CA THR A 27 -6.57 -11.39 7.83
C THR A 27 -5.37 -10.47 7.67
N LEU A 28 -4.58 -10.65 6.60
CA LEU A 28 -3.50 -9.73 6.26
C LEU A 28 -4.04 -8.33 5.91
N SER A 29 -5.09 -8.24 5.09
CA SER A 29 -5.77 -6.97 4.79
C SER A 29 -6.31 -6.28 6.04
N ASP A 30 -6.94 -7.02 6.95
CA ASP A 30 -7.48 -6.46 8.20
C ASP A 30 -6.37 -5.96 9.13
N LYS A 31 -5.22 -6.65 9.19
CA LYS A 31 -4.03 -6.17 9.91
C LYS A 31 -3.44 -4.91 9.26
N LEU A 32 -3.40 -4.86 7.93
CA LEU A 32 -2.93 -3.69 7.18
C LEU A 32 -3.89 -2.49 7.28
N ARG A 33 -5.17 -2.71 7.59
CA ARG A 33 -6.14 -1.62 7.81
C ARG A 33 -5.71 -0.67 8.94
N LYS A 34 -5.00 -1.17 9.95
CA LYS A 34 -4.44 -0.33 11.03
C LYS A 34 -3.43 0.70 10.50
N VAL A 35 -2.68 0.34 9.46
CA VAL A 35 -1.70 1.21 8.80
C VAL A 35 -2.39 2.35 8.02
N TYR A 36 -3.68 2.22 7.66
CA TYR A 36 -4.39 3.32 7.00
C TYR A 36 -4.51 4.55 7.89
N ALA A 37 -4.74 4.37 9.19
CA ALA A 37 -4.75 5.49 10.13
C ALA A 37 -3.38 6.20 10.20
N ASP A 38 -2.29 5.42 10.17
CA ASP A 38 -0.92 5.97 10.14
C ASP A 38 -0.62 6.68 8.82
N ILE A 39 -1.14 6.17 7.69
CA ILE A 39 -1.02 6.79 6.36
C ILE A 39 -1.76 8.13 6.33
N ASP A 40 -2.98 8.17 6.85
CA ASP A 40 -3.78 9.40 6.88
C ASP A 40 -3.12 10.44 7.79
N ALA A 41 -2.67 10.05 8.99
CA ALA A 41 -1.90 10.92 9.87
C ALA A 41 -0.62 11.46 9.23
N TRP A 42 0.08 10.63 8.43
CA TRP A 42 1.27 11.07 7.70
C TRP A 42 0.95 12.03 6.55
N ARG A 43 -0.16 11.81 5.84
CA ARG A 43 -0.62 12.70 4.75
C ARG A 43 -1.07 14.06 5.24
N GLU A 44 -1.73 14.09 6.40
CA GLU A 44 -2.29 15.31 7.00
C GLU A 44 -1.29 16.06 7.89
N ARG A 45 -0.05 15.56 8.02
CA ARG A 45 0.96 16.19 8.86
C ARG A 45 1.25 17.63 8.39
N PRO A 46 1.39 18.60 9.31
CA PRO A 46 1.74 19.96 8.94
C PRO A 46 3.16 20.01 8.38
N LEU A 47 3.36 20.88 7.39
CA LEU A 47 4.68 21.24 6.88
C LEU A 47 5.18 22.44 7.70
N GLU A 48 6.17 22.20 8.57
CA GLU A 48 6.58 23.18 9.59
C GLU A 48 7.61 24.22 9.10
N GLN A 49 8.23 23.99 7.94
CA GLN A 49 9.30 24.82 7.41
C GLN A 49 8.94 25.43 6.05
N GLU A 50 9.61 26.53 5.70
CA GLU A 50 9.53 27.08 4.35
C GLU A 50 10.33 26.20 3.38
N TYR A 51 9.71 25.88 2.24
CA TYR A 51 10.34 25.13 1.15
C TYR A 51 10.49 26.05 -0.05
N ALA A 52 11.73 26.50 -0.33
CA ALA A 52 12.01 27.37 -1.46
C ALA A 52 11.69 26.71 -2.82
N TYR A 53 11.75 25.37 -2.88
CA TYR A 53 11.47 24.57 -4.07
C TYR A 53 10.76 23.27 -3.69
N VAL A 54 9.83 22.83 -4.53
CA VAL A 54 9.12 21.55 -4.41
C VAL A 54 9.17 20.84 -5.76
N PHE A 55 9.52 19.56 -5.74
CA PHE A 55 9.48 18.70 -6.93
C PHE A 55 8.24 17.81 -6.85
N MET A 56 7.54 17.68 -7.97
CA MET A 56 6.42 16.75 -8.10
C MET A 56 6.80 15.65 -9.09
N ASP A 57 6.48 14.41 -8.74
CA ASP A 57 6.66 13.24 -9.60
C ASP A 57 5.29 12.60 -9.86
N GLY A 58 5.07 12.17 -11.10
CA GLY A 58 3.82 11.55 -11.53
C GLY A 58 4.06 10.13 -11.98
N VAL A 59 3.37 9.17 -11.36
CA VAL A 59 3.50 7.75 -11.69
C VAL A 59 2.20 7.20 -12.27
N TRP A 60 2.32 6.28 -13.22
CA TRP A 60 1.17 5.65 -13.88
C TRP A 60 0.96 4.24 -13.35
N HIS A 61 -0.27 3.94 -12.93
CA HIS A 61 -0.64 2.61 -12.49
C HIS A 61 -1.91 2.13 -13.17
N LYS A 62 -1.95 0.84 -13.52
CA LYS A 62 -3.18 0.17 -13.96
C LYS A 62 -4.10 -0.04 -12.77
N ARG A 63 -5.28 0.58 -12.80
CA ARG A 63 -6.29 0.46 -11.74
C ARG A 63 -7.59 -0.06 -12.34
N CYS A 64 -8.30 -0.88 -11.57
CA CYS A 64 -9.66 -1.28 -11.91
C CYS A 64 -10.60 -0.19 -11.39
N TRP A 65 -11.29 0.51 -12.28
CA TRP A 65 -12.20 1.60 -11.96
C TRP A 65 -13.41 1.53 -12.90
N GLY A 66 -14.63 1.67 -12.36
CA GLY A 66 -15.85 1.62 -13.18
C GLY A 66 -16.12 0.29 -13.92
N GLY A 67 -15.40 -0.79 -13.59
CA GLY A 67 -15.51 -2.08 -14.28
C GLY A 67 -14.53 -2.28 -15.44
N SER A 68 -13.71 -1.27 -15.77
CA SER A 68 -12.60 -1.35 -16.73
C SER A 68 -11.25 -1.24 -16.02
N VAL A 69 -10.20 -1.80 -16.64
CA VAL A 69 -8.82 -1.58 -16.20
C VAL A 69 -8.22 -0.49 -17.06
N GLU A 70 -7.92 0.64 -16.44
CA GLU A 70 -7.41 1.83 -17.13
C GLU A 70 -6.06 2.25 -16.55
N ASN A 71 -5.23 2.88 -17.39
CA ASN A 71 -4.02 3.54 -16.92
C ASN A 71 -4.44 4.86 -16.28
N VAL A 72 -4.30 4.96 -14.97
CA VAL A 72 -4.65 6.16 -14.22
C VAL A 72 -3.36 6.82 -13.73
N SER A 73 -3.26 8.14 -13.90
CA SER A 73 -2.18 8.92 -13.30
C SER A 73 -2.43 9.02 -11.80
N VAL A 74 -1.43 8.67 -11.00
CA VAL A 74 -1.44 8.85 -9.56
C VAL A 74 -0.40 9.90 -9.23
N LEU A 75 -0.82 10.90 -8.46
CA LEU A 75 -0.01 12.02 -7.97
C LEU A 75 0.07 11.94 -6.44
#